data_AF-A0A4Q3YU80-F1
#
_entry.id   AF-A0A4Q3YU80-F1
#
_cell.length_a   1.000
_cell.length_b   1.000
_cell.length_c   1.000
_cell.angle_alpha   90.00
_cell.angle_beta   90.00
_cell.angle_gamma   90.00
#
_symmetry.space_group_name_H-M   'P 1'
#
loop_
_entity.id
_entity.type
_entity.pdbx_description
1 polymer ?
#
loop_
_entity_poly.entity_id
_entity_poly.type
_entity_poly.pdbx_seq_one_letter_code
_entity_poly.pdbx_strand_id
1 'polypeptide(L)'
;MDKGVAAVRLQFPTRVQAIDELSSRDAVFCEICRDFAEAQTELARWNASSEAIRDERIAEYSELLSALGKEIEDALDRTSVVSLHRGLGPRSV
;
A
#
# COMPACT_ATOMS: atom_id res chain seq x y z
N MET A 1 1.51 -12.68 -9.74
CA MET A 1 1.38 -11.35 -9.11
C MET A 1 1.13 -11.59 -7.64
N ASP A 2 1.87 -10.90 -6.77
CA ASP A 2 1.73 -11.03 -5.32
C ASP A 2 0.32 -10.61 -4.85
N LYS A 3 -0.26 -11.34 -3.89
CA LYS A 3 -1.63 -11.10 -3.42
C LYS A 3 -1.76 -9.75 -2.70
N GLY A 4 -0.69 -9.30 -2.02
CA GLY A 4 -0.60 -7.99 -1.39
C GLY A 4 -0.71 -6.87 -2.42
N VAL A 5 0.09 -6.94 -3.48
CA VAL A 5 0.07 -5.94 -4.57
C VAL A 5 -1.31 -5.87 -5.22
N ALA A 6 -1.99 -7.01 -5.39
CA ALA A 6 -3.35 -7.03 -5.95
C ALA A 6 -4.36 -6.30 -5.06
N ALA A 7 -4.29 -6.49 -3.73
CA ALA A 7 -5.14 -5.79 -2.78
C ALA A 7 -4.89 -4.28 -2.79
N VAL A 8 -3.63 -3.86 -2.84
CA VAL A 8 -3.26 -2.43 -2.92
C VAL A 8 -3.75 -1.79 -4.22
N ARG A 9 -3.68 -2.48 -5.37
CA ARG A 9 -4.26 -1.96 -6.63
C ARG A 9 -5.76 -1.68 -6.54
N LEU A 10 -6.50 -2.55 -5.85
CA LEU A 10 -7.95 -2.36 -5.65
C LEU A 10 -8.23 -1.13 -4.78
N GLN A 11 -7.38 -0.88 -3.77
CA GLN A 11 -7.50 0.26 -2.89
C GLN A 11 -7.09 1.59 -3.57
N PHE A 12 -6.11 1.55 -4.48
CA PHE A 12 -5.54 2.73 -5.14
C PHE A 12 -5.68 2.62 -6.67
N PRO A 13 -6.90 2.62 -7.23
CA PRO A 13 -7.15 2.34 -8.65
C PRO A 13 -6.53 3.38 -9.59
N THR A 14 -6.32 4.61 -9.13
CA THR A 14 -5.68 5.68 -9.92
C THR A 14 -4.16 5.56 -9.98
N ARG A 15 -3.55 4.70 -9.17
CA ARG A 15 -2.08 4.55 -9.04
C ARG A 15 -1.56 3.17 -9.47
N VAL A 16 -2.38 2.36 -10.16
CA VAL A 16 -2.04 0.98 -10.55
C VAL A 16 -0.71 0.88 -11.30
N GLN A 17 -0.45 1.76 -12.27
CA GLN A 17 0.82 1.72 -13.01
C GLN A 17 2.02 1.98 -12.09
N ALA A 18 1.94 2.97 -11.19
CA ALA A 18 3.02 3.28 -10.26
C ALA A 18 3.26 2.14 -9.26
N ILE A 19 2.19 1.47 -8.80
CA ILE A 19 2.26 0.28 -7.94
C ILE A 19 3.00 -0.85 -8.67
N ASP A 20 2.72 -1.06 -9.96
CA ASP A 20 3.35 -2.12 -10.76
C ASP A 20 4.83 -1.90 -10.95
N GLU A 21 5.18 -0.66 -11.31
CA GLU A 21 6.56 -0.26 -11.51
C GLU A 21 7.36 -0.28 -10.22
N LEU A 22 6.76 0.07 -9.08
CA LEU A 22 7.47 0.06 -7.80
C LEU A 22 7.61 -1.37 -7.27
N SER A 23 6.54 -2.16 -7.29
CA SER A 23 6.55 -3.56 -6.85
C SER A 23 7.49 -4.46 -7.67
N SER A 24 7.79 -4.12 -8.93
CA SER A 24 8.76 -4.90 -9.71
C SER A 24 10.21 -4.73 -9.26
N ARG A 25 10.53 -3.72 -8.44
CA ARG A 25 11.92 -3.36 -8.08
C ARG A 25 12.17 -3.06 -6.61
N ASP A 26 11.11 -2.92 -5.81
CA ASP A 26 11.20 -2.60 -4.39
C ASP A 26 10.53 -3.71 -3.55
N ALA A 27 11.38 -4.53 -2.92
CA ALA A 27 10.94 -5.63 -2.06
C ALA A 27 10.30 -5.13 -0.76
N VAL A 28 10.76 -3.99 -0.23
CA VAL A 28 10.20 -3.39 1.00
C VAL A 28 8.78 -2.90 0.71
N PHE A 29 8.56 -2.27 -0.45
CA PHE A 29 7.20 -1.91 -0.89
C PHE A 29 6.29 -3.14 -1.03
N CYS A 30 6.81 -4.27 -1.54
CA CYS A 30 6.04 -5.52 -1.61
C CYS A 30 5.66 -6.05 -0.22
N GLU A 31 6.54 -5.94 0.76
CA GLU A 31 6.24 -6.32 2.15
C GLU A 31 5.12 -5.45 2.74
N ILE A 32 5.19 -4.14 2.56
CA ILE A 32 4.11 -3.22 2.99
C ILE A 32 2.77 -3.60 2.32
N CYS A 33 2.79 -3.95 1.03
CA CYS A 33 1.58 -4.39 0.33
C CYS A 33 0.99 -5.69 0.91
N ARG A 34 1.85 -6.63 1.32
CA ARG A 34 1.43 -7.89 1.95
C ARG A 34 0.80 -7.62 3.31
N ASP A 35 1.45 -6.80 4.13
CA ASP A 35 0.98 -6.48 5.48
C ASP A 35 -0.36 -5.72 5.42
N PHE A 36 -0.54 -4.83 4.43
CA PHE A 36 -1.82 -4.17 4.17
C PHE A 36 -2.94 -5.16 3.81
N ALA A 37 -2.65 -6.17 2.98
CA ALA A 37 -3.64 -7.19 2.61
C ALA A 37 -3.99 -8.12 3.77
N GLU A 38 -3.01 -8.46 4.61
CA GLU A 38 -3.21 -9.24 5.82
C GLU A 38 -4.08 -8.48 6.82
N ALA A 39 -3.77 -7.20 7.09
CA ALA A 39 -4.56 -6.35 7.97
C ALA A 39 -6.01 -6.18 7.47
N GLN A 40 -6.25 -6.05 6.16
CA GLN A 40 -7.61 -6.03 5.59
C GLN A 40 -8.35 -7.35 5.84
N THR A 41 -7.65 -8.48 5.70
CA THR A 41 -8.23 -9.80 5.93
C THR A 41 -8.62 -9.98 7.39
N GLU A 42 -7.74 -9.59 8.32
CA GLU A 42 -8.02 -9.65 9.75
C GLU A 42 -9.13 -8.68 10.15
N LEU A 43 -9.15 -7.45 9.63
CA LEU A 43 -10.24 -6.51 9.88
C LEU A 43 -11.60 -7.07 9.42
N ALA A 44 -11.64 -7.73 8.26
CA ALA A 44 -12.86 -8.39 7.77
C ALA A 44 -13.31 -9.54 8.68
N ARG A 45 -12.35 -10.33 9.20
CA ARG A 45 -12.63 -11.39 10.18
C ARG A 45 -13.20 -10.83 11.48
N TRP A 46 -12.58 -9.80 12.04
CA TRP A 46 -13.04 -9.16 13.26
C TRP A 46 -14.40 -8.49 13.09
N ASN A 47 -14.68 -7.85 11.94
CA ASN A 47 -16.01 -7.31 11.66
C ASN A 47 -17.13 -8.35 11.74
N ALA A 48 -16.84 -9.60 11.35
CA ALA A 48 -17.78 -10.72 11.42
C ALA A 48 -17.75 -11.49 12.76
N SER A 49 -16.82 -11.18 13.65
CA SER A 49 -16.67 -11.87 14.94
C SER A 49 -17.75 -11.46 15.94
N SER A 50 -18.09 -12.37 16.85
CA SER A 50 -18.97 -12.14 18.00
C SER A 50 -18.20 -12.09 19.33
N GLU A 51 -16.87 -12.07 19.28
CA GLU A 51 -16.02 -12.03 20.47
C GLU A 51 -16.09 -10.67 21.19
N ALA A 52 -15.88 -10.68 22.51
CA ALA A 52 -15.95 -9.46 23.32
C ALA A 52 -14.87 -8.42 22.95
N ILE A 53 -13.73 -8.85 22.42
CA ILE A 53 -12.61 -7.98 22.00
C ILE A 53 -12.76 -7.45 20.56
N ARG A 54 -13.89 -7.75 19.90
CA ARG A 54 -14.17 -7.40 18.50
C ARG A 54 -13.87 -5.94 18.22
N ASP A 55 -14.48 -5.04 18.99
CA ASP A 55 -14.42 -3.60 18.70
C ASP A 55 -13.02 -3.03 18.94
N GLU A 56 -12.28 -3.56 19.92
CA GLU A 56 -10.87 -3.24 20.15
C GLU A 56 -10.00 -3.64 18.96
N ARG A 57 -10.15 -4.89 18.47
CA ARG A 57 -9.40 -5.39 17.32
C ARG A 57 -9.76 -4.64 16.03
N ILE A 58 -11.04 -4.30 15.83
CA ILE A 58 -11.48 -3.47 14.69
C ILE A 58 -10.78 -2.10 14.71
N ALA A 59 -10.72 -1.45 15.87
CA ALA A 59 -10.06 -0.15 16.00
C ALA A 59 -8.56 -0.27 15.68
N GLU A 60 -7.88 -1.26 16.27
CA GLU A 60 -6.46 -1.53 16.04
C GLU A 60 -6.12 -1.78 14.56
N TYR A 61 -6.85 -2.69 13.90
CA TYR A 61 -6.62 -2.96 12.48
C TYR A 61 -7.00 -1.78 11.57
N SER A 62 -7.99 -0.97 11.94
CA SER A 62 -8.34 0.23 11.19
C SER A 62 -7.24 1.29 11.27
N GLU A 63 -6.63 1.49 12.44
CA GLU A 63 -5.47 2.37 12.61
C GLU A 63 -4.25 1.85 11.84
N LEU A 64 -3.98 0.55 11.91
CA LEU A 64 -2.90 -0.08 11.15
C LEU A 64 -3.08 0.10 9.64
N LEU A 65 -4.29 -0.10 9.12
CA LEU A 65 -4.58 0.13 7.70
C LEU A 65 -4.41 1.59 7.29
N SER A 66 -4.77 2.54 8.16
CA SER A 66 -4.52 3.96 7.91
C SER A 66 -3.02 4.26 7.86
N ALA A 67 -2.22 3.67 8.74
CA ALA A 67 -0.76 3.85 8.76
C ALA A 67 -0.10 3.25 7.51
N LEU A 68 -0.40 1.99 7.20
CA LEU A 68 0.12 1.31 6.01
C LEU A 68 -0.34 1.98 4.71
N GLY A 69 -1.58 2.45 4.65
CA GLY A 69 -2.10 3.22 3.51
C GLY A 69 -1.27 4.48 3.26
N LYS A 70 -0.92 5.21 4.32
CA LYS A 70 -0.04 6.38 4.22
C LYS A 70 1.38 6.02 3.78
N GLU A 71 1.95 4.93 4.29
CA GLU A 71 3.28 4.48 3.85
C GLU A 71 3.31 4.12 2.36
N ILE A 72 2.23 3.50 1.85
CA ILE A 72 2.05 3.22 0.42
C ILE A 72 1.98 4.52 -0.38
N GLU A 73 1.17 5.49 0.04
CA GLU A 73 1.06 6.80 -0.62
C GLU A 73 2.42 7.50 -0.68
N ASP A 74 3.11 7.57 0.46
CA ASP A 74 4.43 8.20 0.58
C ASP A 74 5.47 7.49 -0.31
N ALA A 75 5.45 6.16 -0.40
CA ALA A 75 6.35 5.40 -1.27
C ALA A 75 6.09 5.67 -2.76
N LEU A 76 4.82 5.76 -3.15
CA LEU A 76 4.41 6.08 -4.51
C LEU A 76 4.77 7.54 -4.88
N ASP A 77 4.62 8.48 -3.93
CA ASP A 77 4.97 9.89 -4.14
C ASP A 77 6.49 10.11 -4.23
N ARG A 78 7.30 9.40 -3.43
CA ARG A 78 8.77 9.42 -3.59
C ARG A 78 9.19 8.94 -4.99
N THR A 79 8.52 7.93 -5.51
CA THR A 79 8.81 7.39 -6.85
C THR A 79 8.41 8.37 -7.96
N SER A 80 7.28 9.06 -7.81
CA SER A 80 6.85 10.07 -8.79
C SER A 80 7.80 11.26 -8.84
N VAL A 81 8.30 11.73 -7.69
CA VAL A 81 9.34 12.76 -7.62
C VAL A 81 10.62 12.30 -8.33
N VAL A 82 11.02 11.03 -8.17
CA VAL A 82 12.18 10.44 -8.87
C VAL A 82 12.05 10.41 -10.38
N SER A 83 10.87 10.04 -10.87
CA SER A 83 10.60 10.04 -12.31
C SER A 83 10.59 11.46 -12.89
N LEU A 84 10.07 12.45 -12.16
CA LEU A 84 10.03 13.85 -12.61
C LEU A 84 11.42 14.49 -12.72
N HIS A 85 12.33 14.23 -11.76
CA HIS A 85 13.68 14.77 -11.84
C HIS A 85 14.60 14.02 -12.82
N ARG A 86 14.31 12.74 -13.11
CA ARG A 86 15.04 11.98 -14.14
C ARG A 86 14.67 12.43 -15.57
N GLY A 87 13.50 13.05 -15.76
CA GLY A 87 13.04 13.58 -17.05
C GLY A 87 13.59 14.96 -17.43
N LEU A 88 14.17 15.70 -16.48
CA LEU A 88 14.83 16.99 -16.70
C LEU A 88 16.36 16.81 -16.76
N GLY A 89 16.83 15.95 -17.67
CA GLY A 89 18.23 15.95 -18.06
C GLY A 89 18.56 17.26 -18.81
N PRO A 90 19.77 17.83 -18.64
CA PRO A 90 20.14 19.07 -19.30
C PRO A 90 20.02 18.89 -20.82
N ARG A 91 19.30 19.80 -21.50
CA ARG A 91 19.42 19.94 -22.95
C ARG A 91 20.91 20.19 -23.23
N SER A 92 21.58 19.20 -23.80
CA SER A 92 22.93 19.39 -24.33
C SER A 92 22.85 20.40 -25.48
N VAL A 93 23.49 21.56 -25.21
CA VAL A 93 23.93 22.67 -26.09
C VAL A 93 22.97 23.16 -27.18
#